data_AF-A0A328UGZ1-F1
#
_entry.id   AF-A0A328UGZ1-F1
#
_cell.length_a   1.000
_cell.length_b   1.000
_cell.length_c   1.000
_cell.angle_alpha   90.00
_cell.angle_beta   90.00
_cell.angle_gamma   90.00
#
_symmetry.space_group_name_H-M   'P 1'
#
loop_
_entity.id
_entity.type
_entity.pdbx_description
1 polymer ?
#
loop_
_entity_poly.entity_id
_entity_poly.type
_entity_poly.pdbx_seq_one_letter_code
_entity_poly.pdbx_strand_id
1 'polypeptide(L)'
;MKNMAKTGFVYLFISLFCVLFGAVYEIFSHEVYSYFMLYAFVFPLVCGALPFFGIAFCRTPVPGRASQNLYHSGIAPLTIGSLFEGALEIYGTTNRLVLVYWILGVGFLLLGLILYAAGNRKN
;
A
#
# COMPACT_ATOMS: atom_id res chain seq x y z
N MET A 1 2.14 -21.86 0.15
CA MET A 1 1.93 -21.16 -1.14
C MET A 1 0.51 -20.63 -1.31
N LYS A 2 -0.56 -21.44 -1.13
CA LYS A 2 -1.97 -21.03 -1.32
C LYS A 2 -2.39 -19.78 -0.52
N ASN A 3 -1.81 -19.56 0.66
CA ASN A 3 -2.12 -18.39 1.50
C ASN A 3 -1.52 -17.08 0.95
N MET A 4 -0.31 -17.12 0.37
CA MET A 4 0.35 -15.90 -0.15
C MET A 4 -0.32 -15.41 -1.43
N ALA A 5 -0.74 -16.34 -2.31
CA ALA A 5 -1.52 -15.99 -3.50
C ALA A 5 -2.87 -15.36 -3.13
N LYS A 6 -3.57 -15.87 -2.10
CA LYS A 6 -4.78 -15.24 -1.58
C LYS A 6 -4.52 -13.80 -1.11
N THR A 7 -3.44 -13.58 -0.35
CA THR A 7 -3.04 -12.23 0.08
C THR A 7 -2.77 -11.32 -1.12
N GLY A 8 -2.08 -11.80 -2.15
CA GLY A 8 -1.88 -11.06 -3.40
C GLY A 8 -3.20 -10.68 -4.08
N PHE A 9 -4.16 -11.60 -4.16
CA PHE A 9 -5.50 -11.31 -4.68
C PHE A 9 -6.26 -10.28 -3.84
N VAL A 10 -6.17 -10.34 -2.51
CA VAL A 10 -6.78 -9.33 -1.62
C VAL A 10 -6.22 -7.94 -1.94
N TYR A 11 -4.90 -7.81 -2.12
CA TYR A 11 -4.30 -6.53 -2.50
C TYR A 11 -4.69 -6.07 -3.90
N LEU A 12 -4.92 -6.98 -4.85
CA LEU A 12 -5.51 -6.63 -6.15
C LEU A 12 -6.91 -6.06 -6.00
N PHE A 13 -7.78 -6.67 -5.19
CA PHE A 13 -9.12 -6.14 -4.94
C PHE A 13 -9.07 -4.77 -4.23
N ILE A 14 -8.16 -4.57 -3.28
CA ILE A 14 -7.95 -3.27 -2.62
C ILE A 14 -7.48 -2.23 -3.64
N SER A 15 -6.52 -2.59 -4.51
CA SER A 15 -6.06 -1.71 -5.59
C SER A 15 -7.20 -1.35 -6.54
N LEU A 16 -8.03 -2.31 -6.93
CA LEU A 16 -9.19 -2.07 -7.79
C LEU A 16 -10.20 -1.14 -7.13
N PHE A 17 -10.46 -1.33 -5.83
CA PHE A 17 -11.29 -0.43 -5.05
C PHE A 17 -10.72 1.00 -5.03
N CYS A 18 -9.41 1.17 -4.88
CA CYS A 18 -8.77 2.49 -4.92
C CYS A 18 -8.91 3.16 -6.29
N VAL A 19 -8.80 2.41 -7.39
CA VAL A 19 -9.04 2.93 -8.75
C VAL A 19 -10.49 3.41 -8.90
N LEU A 20 -11.45 2.58 -8.48
CA LEU A 20 -12.87 2.94 -8.54
C LEU A 20 -13.18 4.17 -7.70
N PHE A 21 -12.61 4.25 -6.49
CA PHE A 21 -12.77 5.40 -5.60
C PHE A 21 -12.18 6.67 -6.22
N GLY A 22 -10.98 6.59 -6.80
CA GLY A 22 -10.36 7.71 -7.51
C GLY A 22 -11.19 8.18 -8.71
N ALA A 23 -11.72 7.25 -9.51
CA ALA A 23 -12.59 7.57 -10.64
C ALA A 23 -13.91 8.24 -10.21
N VAL A 24 -14.50 7.80 -9.10
CA VAL A 24 -15.67 8.46 -8.51
C VAL A 24 -15.33 9.89 -8.11
N TYR A 25 -14.21 10.10 -7.41
CA TYR A 25 -13.77 11.44 -7.03
C TYR A 25 -13.50 12.35 -8.22
N GLU A 26 -12.93 11.81 -9.30
CA GLU A 26 -12.70 12.53 -10.55
C GLU A 26 -14.00 13.06 -11.19
N ILE A 27 -15.06 12.24 -11.18
CA ILE A 27 -16.38 12.67 -11.69
C ILE A 27 -16.96 13.82 -10.86
N PHE A 28 -16.74 13.80 -9.55
CA PHE A 28 -17.26 14.81 -8.62
C PHE A 28 -16.36 16.04 -8.45
N SER A 29 -15.12 16.02 -8.94
CA SER A 29 -14.14 17.07 -8.68
C SER A 29 -14.18 18.25 -9.65
N HIS A 30 -15.12 18.27 -10.61
CA HIS A 30 -15.35 19.40 -11.52
C HIS A 30 -14.05 19.96 -12.15
N GLU A 31 -13.26 19.07 -12.78
CA GLU A 31 -11.95 19.36 -13.41
C GLU A 31 -10.77 19.62 -12.45
N VAL A 32 -10.94 19.45 -11.13
CA VAL A 32 -9.83 19.48 -10.18
C VAL A 32 -9.26 18.08 -9.99
N TYR A 33 -8.00 17.89 -10.40
CA TYR A 33 -7.32 16.60 -10.34
C TYR A 33 -6.25 16.59 -9.25
N SER A 34 -6.09 15.44 -8.59
CA SER A 34 -4.96 15.17 -7.73
C SER A 34 -4.21 13.93 -8.19
N TYR A 35 -2.89 14.06 -8.32
CA TYR A 35 -2.02 12.94 -8.63
C TYR A 35 -2.03 11.88 -7.52
N PHE A 36 -2.12 12.29 -6.25
CA PHE A 36 -2.16 11.35 -5.13
C PHE A 36 -3.44 10.51 -5.12
N MET A 37 -4.57 11.08 -5.54
CA MET A 37 -5.82 10.32 -5.70
C MET A 37 -5.71 9.32 -6.86
N LEU A 38 -5.25 9.77 -8.03
CA LEU A 38 -5.13 8.95 -9.24
C LEU A 38 -4.18 7.77 -9.05
N TYR A 39 -3.05 7.98 -8.35
CA TYR A 39 -2.04 6.95 -8.14
C TYR A 39 -2.17 6.20 -6.81
N ALA A 40 -3.24 6.41 -6.04
CA ALA A 40 -3.43 5.73 -4.74
C ALA A 40 -3.43 4.20 -4.86
N PHE A 41 -3.87 3.65 -6.00
CA PHE A 41 -3.87 2.22 -6.26
C PHE A 41 -2.46 1.62 -6.43
N VAL A 42 -1.46 2.45 -6.77
CA VAL A 42 -0.09 1.98 -7.00
C VAL A 42 0.52 1.41 -5.71
N PHE A 43 0.19 1.97 -4.54
CA PHE A 43 0.67 1.46 -3.26
C PHE A 43 0.23 0.01 -2.97
N PRO A 44 -1.06 -0.34 -2.94
CA PRO A 44 -1.49 -1.72 -2.73
C PRO A 44 -1.06 -2.64 -3.88
N LEU A 45 -0.93 -2.15 -5.10
CA LEU A 45 -0.49 -2.96 -6.25
C LEU A 45 1.01 -3.31 -6.17
N VAL A 46 1.86 -2.30 -6.05
CA VAL A 46 3.32 -2.42 -6.09
C VAL A 46 3.87 -2.95 -4.77
N CYS A 47 3.41 -2.41 -3.64
CA CYS A 47 3.89 -2.85 -2.34
C CYS A 47 3.15 -4.09 -1.83
N GLY A 48 1.91 -4.35 -2.27
CA GLY A 48 1.13 -5.52 -1.85
C GLY A 48 1.16 -6.64 -2.89
N ALA A 49 0.38 -6.50 -3.96
CA ALA A 49 0.11 -7.59 -4.90
C ALA A 49 1.39 -8.16 -5.52
N LEU A 50 2.28 -7.32 -6.08
CA LEU A 50 3.50 -7.76 -6.76
C LEU A 50 4.43 -8.60 -5.87
N PRO A 51 4.85 -8.17 -4.67
CA PRO A 51 5.75 -8.96 -3.83
C PRO A 51 5.11 -10.25 -3.33
N PHE A 52 3.81 -10.26 -3.00
CA PHE A 52 3.14 -11.49 -2.58
C PHE A 52 2.98 -12.51 -3.71
N PHE A 53 2.72 -12.05 -4.94
CA PHE A 53 2.75 -12.93 -6.12
C PHE A 53 4.15 -13.39 -6.46
N GLY A 54 5.16 -12.51 -6.37
CA GLY A 54 6.56 -12.85 -6.57
C GLY A 54 7.00 -13.95 -5.61
N ILE A 55 6.64 -13.85 -4.32
CA ILE A 55 6.93 -14.91 -3.34
C ILE A 55 6.18 -16.21 -3.68
N ALA A 56 4.93 -16.12 -4.12
CA ALA A 56 4.15 -17.28 -4.51
C ALA A 56 4.71 -17.99 -5.75
N PHE A 57 5.25 -17.24 -6.72
CA PHE A 57 5.76 -17.77 -7.99
C PHE A 57 7.22 -18.23 -7.91
N CYS A 58 8.09 -17.43 -7.27
CA CYS A 58 9.53 -17.69 -7.16
C CYS A 58 9.90 -18.63 -6.01
N ARG A 59 8.92 -19.16 -5.25
CA ARG A 59 9.14 -20.06 -4.09
C ARG A 59 10.16 -19.51 -3.07
N THR A 60 10.24 -18.19 -2.93
CA THR A 60 11.11 -17.58 -1.93
C THR A 60 10.63 -17.91 -0.51
N PRO A 61 11.55 -17.90 0.47
CA PRO A 61 11.21 -18.19 1.86
C PRO A 61 10.08 -17.28 2.35
N VAL A 62 9.09 -17.87 3.00
CA VAL A 62 7.92 -17.13 3.46
C VAL A 62 8.32 -16.24 4.64
N PRO A 63 8.05 -14.92 4.61
CA PRO A 63 8.35 -14.04 5.73
C PRO A 63 7.66 -14.51 7.01
N GLY A 64 8.32 -14.34 8.16
CA GLY A 64 7.71 -14.64 9.46
C GLY A 64 6.47 -13.78 9.74
N ARG A 65 5.56 -14.26 10.59
CA ARG A 65 4.29 -13.59 10.90
C ARG A 65 4.45 -12.13 11.34
N ALA A 66 5.46 -11.84 12.16
CA ALA A 66 5.73 -10.47 12.63
C ALA A 66 6.15 -9.52 11.49
N SER A 67 7.02 -9.99 10.58
CA SER A 67 7.44 -9.22 9.41
C SER A 67 6.27 -8.96 8.46
N GLN A 68 5.42 -9.97 8.21
CA GLN A 68 4.21 -9.81 7.39
C GLN A 68 3.26 -8.77 7.98
N ASN A 69 2.96 -8.86 9.27
CA ASN A 69 2.05 -7.92 9.93
C ASN A 69 2.59 -6.48 9.86
N LEU A 70 3.88 -6.26 10.11
CA LEU A 70 4.49 -4.94 9.99
C LEU A 70 4.46 -4.42 8.56
N TYR A 71 4.70 -5.28 7.58
CA TYR A 71 4.64 -4.93 6.18
C TYR A 71 3.22 -4.54 5.74
N HIS A 72 2.20 -5.31 6.15
CA HIS A 72 0.78 -4.97 5.94
C HIS A 72 0.41 -3.64 6.60
N SER A 73 0.87 -3.42 7.83
CA SER A 73 0.67 -2.17 8.58
C SER A 73 1.41 -0.97 7.98
N GLY A 74 2.42 -1.16 7.12
CA GLY A 74 3.07 -0.08 6.38
C GLY A 74 2.32 0.29 5.10
N ILE A 75 1.78 -0.69 4.38
CA ILE A 75 1.01 -0.45 3.14
C ILE A 75 -0.28 0.32 3.41
N ALA A 76 -0.98 0.01 4.50
CA ALA A 76 -2.25 0.65 4.85
C ALA A 76 -2.15 2.18 5.00
N PRO A 77 -1.27 2.76 5.84
CA PRO A 77 -1.12 4.20 5.97
C PRO A 77 -0.56 4.87 4.71
N LEU A 78 0.27 4.21 3.89
CA LEU A 78 0.67 4.78 2.58
C LEU A 78 -0.53 4.94 1.64
N THR A 79 -1.39 3.92 1.58
CA THR A 79 -2.58 3.93 0.73
C THR A 79 -3.58 4.98 1.22
N ILE A 80 -3.87 5.00 2.52
CA ILE A 80 -4.79 5.97 3.13
C ILE A 80 -4.22 7.39 3.05
N GLY A 81 -2.92 7.56 3.27
CA GLY A 81 -2.22 8.84 3.15
C GLY A 81 -2.37 9.42 1.76
N SER A 82 -2.13 8.62 0.70
CA SER A 82 -2.32 9.02 -0.69
C SER A 82 -3.77 9.42 -1.00
N LEU A 83 -4.74 8.65 -0.53
CA LEU A 83 -6.17 8.98 -0.72
C LEU A 83 -6.56 10.27 0.01
N PHE A 84 -6.07 10.46 1.24
CA PHE A 84 -6.41 11.61 2.06
C PHE A 84 -5.73 12.88 1.55
N GLU A 85 -4.47 12.80 1.16
CA GLU A 85 -3.76 13.89 0.47
C GLU A 85 -4.46 14.25 -0.84
N GLY A 86 -4.87 13.24 -1.61
CA GLY A 86 -5.60 13.46 -2.85
C GLY A 86 -6.94 14.15 -2.65
N ALA A 87 -7.68 13.79 -1.60
CA ALA A 87 -8.90 14.51 -1.24
C ALA A 87 -8.61 15.96 -0.86
N LEU A 88 -7.61 16.21 0.00
CA LEU A 88 -7.25 17.56 0.45
C LEU A 88 -6.84 18.47 -0.70
N GLU A 89 -6.07 17.97 -1.67
CA GLU A 89 -5.70 18.71 -2.87
C GLU A 89 -6.91 19.08 -3.72
N ILE A 90 -7.87 18.17 -3.90
CA ILE A 90 -9.12 18.46 -4.62
C ILE A 90 -9.94 19.54 -3.90
N TYR A 91 -9.93 19.53 -2.57
CA TYR A 91 -10.55 20.59 -1.76
C TYR A 91 -9.72 21.90 -1.70
N GLY A 92 -8.52 21.95 -2.27
CA GLY A 92 -7.65 23.13 -2.23
C GLY A 92 -7.06 23.41 -0.84
N THR A 93 -6.93 22.40 0.00
CA THR A 93 -6.41 22.52 1.37
C THR A 93 -5.17 21.65 1.58
N THR A 94 -4.35 22.00 2.58
CA THR A 94 -3.16 21.21 2.94
C THR A 94 -3.19 20.89 4.41
N ASN A 95 -2.79 19.67 4.79
CA ASN A 95 -2.73 19.27 6.19
C ASN A 95 -1.40 18.59 6.51
N ARG A 96 -0.68 19.11 7.51
CA ARG A 96 0.60 18.55 7.98
C ARG A 96 0.45 17.15 8.58
N LEU A 97 -0.76 16.75 9.00
CA LEU A 97 -1.05 15.41 9.49
C LEU A 97 -0.85 14.32 8.42
N VAL A 98 -0.99 14.67 7.13
CA VAL A 98 -0.70 13.75 6.00
C VAL A 98 0.72 13.20 6.09
N LEU A 99 1.68 14.04 6.50
CA LEU A 99 3.08 13.67 6.62
C LEU A 99 3.30 12.52 7.63
N VAL A 100 2.43 12.40 8.64
CA VAL A 100 2.47 11.29 9.61
C VAL A 100 2.17 9.95 8.94
N TYR A 101 1.23 9.91 7.99
CA TYR A 101 0.89 8.70 7.24
C TYR A 101 2.07 8.22 6.40
N TRP A 102 2.78 9.15 5.76
CA TRP A 102 3.99 8.85 4.99
C TRP A 102 5.12 8.32 5.87
N ILE A 103 5.42 9.00 6.99
CA ILE A 103 6.48 8.56 7.91
C ILE A 103 6.17 7.18 8.48
N LEU A 104 4.95 6.97 9.01
CA LEU A 104 4.57 5.68 9.59
C LEU A 104 4.54 4.59 8.54
N GLY A 105 4.01 4.87 7.36
CA GLY A 105 3.94 3.90 6.27
C GLY A 105 5.30 3.43 5.79
N VAL A 106 6.20 4.36 5.48
CA VAL A 106 7.58 4.03 5.11
C VAL A 106 8.31 3.34 6.26
N GLY A 107 8.15 3.83 7.49
CA GLY A 107 8.79 3.26 8.68
C GLY A 107 8.42 1.81 8.92
N PHE A 108 7.12 1.49 8.90
CA PHE A 108 6.64 0.11 9.10
C PHE A 108 7.00 -0.80 7.93
N LEU A 109 6.95 -0.30 6.69
CA LEU A 109 7.32 -1.08 5.50
C LEU A 109 8.81 -1.46 5.53
N LEU A 110 9.69 -0.50 5.83
CA LEU A 110 11.13 -0.75 5.99
C LEU A 110 11.42 -1.69 7.15
N LEU A 111 10.76 -1.51 8.30
CA LEU A 111 10.95 -2.39 9.46
C LEU A 111 10.52 -3.84 9.14
N GLY A 112 9.40 -4.01 8.44
CA GLY A 112 8.94 -5.31 7.95
C GLY A 112 9.97 -5.98 7.03
N LEU A 113 10.58 -5.21 6.12
CA LEU A 113 11.62 -5.70 5.21
C LEU A 113 12.92 -6.05 5.94
N ILE A 114 13.37 -5.23 6.89
CA ILE A 114 14.56 -5.49 7.71
C ILE A 114 14.37 -6.78 8.51
N LEU A 115 13.20 -6.98 9.12
CA LEU A 115 12.89 -8.20 9.85
C LEU A 115 12.82 -9.42 8.94
N TYR A 116 12.32 -9.28 7.71
CA TYR A 116 12.36 -10.34 6.72
C TYR A 116 13.81 -10.73 6.39
N ALA A 117 14.66 -9.74 6.10
CA ALA A 117 16.07 -9.96 5.78
C ALA A 117 16.87 -10.54 6.96
N ALA A 118 16.57 -10.12 8.19
CA ALA A 118 17.17 -10.67 9.40
C ALA A 118 16.71 -12.10 9.69
N GLY A 119 15.42 -12.39 9.47
CA GLY A 119 14.85 -13.73 9.62
C GLY A 119 15.40 -14.73 8.59
N ASN A 120 15.61 -14.28 7.35
CA ASN A 120 16.13 -15.13 6.28
C ASN A 120 17.61 -15.49 6.44
N ARG A 121 18.39 -14.71 7.20
CA ARG A 121 19.81 -15.01 7.50
C ARG A 121 20.01 -16.10 8.55
N LYS A 122 18.96 -16.48 9.28
CA LYS A 122 19.00 -17.49 10.36
C LYS A 122 18.63 -18.91 9.91
N ASN A 123 18.19 -19.07 8.67
CA ASN A 123 17.88 -20.37 8.03
C ASN A 123 18.95 -20.70 6.99
#